data_AF-A0A961IRQ0-F1
#
_entry.id   AF-A0A961IRQ0-F1
#
_cell.length_a   1.000
_cell.length_b   1.000
_cell.length_c   1.000
_cell.angle_alpha   90.00
_cell.angle_beta   90.00
_cell.angle_gamma   90.00
#
_symmetry.space_group_name_H-M   'P 1'
#
loop_
_entity.id
_entity.type
_entity.pdbx_description
1 polymer ?
#
loop_
_entity_poly.entity_id
_entity_poly.type
_entity_poly.pdbx_seq_one_letter_code
_entity_poly.pdbx_strand_id
1 'polypeptide(L)'
;MARMQIQYTVRSVPEAVDRALRARARSEGISLNQVLVHALEVACGTEGAGLQKQDLDWIAGTWVEDEEFNQAQREQRRVHPDDWR
;
A
#
# COMPACT_ATOMS: atom_id res chain seq x y z
N MET A 1 -16.83 12.82 14.87
CA MET A 1 -17.52 13.64 13.84
C MET A 1 -17.88 12.73 12.68
N ALA A 2 -19.10 12.79 12.16
CA ALA A 2 -19.51 11.96 11.01
C ALA A 2 -18.66 12.33 9.80
N ARG A 3 -18.01 11.34 9.17
CA ARG A 3 -17.21 11.53 7.96
C ARG A 3 -18.17 11.88 6.82
N MET A 4 -18.22 13.14 6.39
CA MET A 4 -19.00 13.51 5.21
C MET A 4 -18.39 12.80 4.00
N GLN A 5 -19.12 11.85 3.42
CA GLN A 5 -18.71 11.20 2.18
C GLN A 5 -19.19 12.02 0.99
N ILE A 6 -18.24 12.46 0.17
CA ILE A 6 -18.52 13.12 -1.11
C ILE A 6 -18.59 12.03 -2.17
N GLN A 7 -19.68 12.01 -2.94
CA GLN A 7 -19.89 11.05 -4.02
C GLN A 7 -19.78 11.72 -5.38
N TYR A 8 -19.02 11.09 -6.27
CA TYR A 8 -18.88 11.50 -7.67
C TYR A 8 -19.34 10.39 -8.59
N THR A 9 -19.91 10.78 -9.74
CA THR A 9 -20.20 9.86 -10.85
C THR A 9 -19.31 10.24 -12.03
N VAL A 10 -18.39 9.35 -12.41
CA VAL A 10 -17.54 9.52 -13.59
C VAL A 10 -18.31 9.01 -14.81
N ARG A 11 -18.56 9.88 -15.79
CA ARG A 11 -19.30 9.55 -17.02
C ARG A 11 -18.35 9.40 -18.20
N SER A 12 -18.77 8.64 -19.21
CA SER A 12 -18.06 8.50 -20.48
C SER A 12 -16.61 7.99 -20.33
N VAL A 13 -16.40 7.02 -19.44
CA VAL A 13 -15.08 6.38 -19.25
C VAL A 13 -14.70 5.62 -20.53
N PRO A 14 -13.54 5.90 -21.14
CA PRO A 14 -13.08 5.16 -22.31
C PRO A 14 -12.92 3.66 -21.99
N GLU A 15 -13.27 2.78 -22.94
CA GLU A 15 -13.25 1.33 -22.71
C GLU A 15 -11.85 0.81 -22.29
N ALA A 16 -10.79 1.38 -22.88
CA ALA A 16 -9.41 1.04 -22.50
C ALA A 16 -9.12 1.33 -21.03
N VAL A 17 -9.68 2.41 -20.48
CA VAL A 17 -9.52 2.79 -19.07
C VAL A 17 -10.30 1.85 -18.15
N ASP A 18 -11.57 1.54 -18.48
CA ASP A 18 -12.36 0.56 -17.69
C ASP A 18 -11.67 -0.80 -17.62
N ARG A 19 -11.16 -1.29 -18.77
CA ARG A 19 -10.42 -2.56 -18.83
C ARG A 19 -9.19 -2.56 -17.93
N ALA A 20 -8.39 -1.48 -17.98
CA ALA A 20 -7.20 -1.34 -17.14
C ALA A 20 -7.54 -1.30 -15.64
N LEU A 21 -8.54 -0.50 -15.25
CA LEU A 21 -8.99 -0.39 -13.86
C LEU A 21 -9.52 -1.74 -13.32
N ARG A 22 -10.28 -2.49 -14.13
CA ARG A 22 -10.78 -3.82 -13.75
C ARG A 22 -9.69 -4.88 -13.68
N ALA A 23 -8.66 -4.78 -14.53
CA ALA A 23 -7.52 -5.68 -14.45
C ALA A 23 -6.77 -5.44 -13.14
N ARG A 24 -6.53 -4.17 -12.78
CA ARG A 24 -5.90 -3.76 -11.52
C ARG A 24 -6.71 -4.19 -10.30
N ALA A 25 -8.03 -4.00 -10.31
CA ALA A 25 -8.92 -4.45 -9.24
C ALA A 25 -8.80 -5.97 -8.98
N ARG A 26 -8.72 -6.77 -10.06
CA ARG A 26 -8.54 -8.22 -9.96
C ARG A 26 -7.16 -8.61 -9.45
N SER A 27 -6.09 -7.96 -9.91
CA SER A 27 -4.73 -8.28 -9.45
C SER A 27 -4.49 -7.90 -7.99
N GLU A 28 -5.10 -6.81 -7.53
CA GLU A 28 -4.95 -6.30 -6.16
C GLU A 28 -5.99 -6.87 -5.18
N GLY A 29 -7.03 -7.57 -5.68
CA GLY A 29 -8.09 -8.14 -4.85
C GLY A 29 -8.98 -7.10 -4.18
N ILE A 30 -9.10 -5.90 -4.76
CA ILE A 30 -9.89 -4.78 -4.22
C ILE A 30 -11.04 -4.39 -5.15
N SER A 31 -12.00 -3.62 -4.64
CA SER A 31 -13.14 -3.17 -5.45
C SER A 31 -12.71 -2.15 -6.52
N LEU A 32 -13.47 -2.11 -7.63
CA LEU A 32 -13.24 -1.13 -8.70
C LEU A 32 -13.28 0.33 -8.18
N ASN A 33 -14.18 0.61 -7.24
CA ASN A 33 -14.25 1.94 -6.62
C ASN A 33 -12.99 2.30 -5.84
N GLN A 34 -12.39 1.35 -5.11
CA GLN A 34 -11.13 1.61 -4.40
C GLN A 34 -9.99 1.92 -5.37
N VAL A 35 -9.89 1.17 -6.48
CA VAL A 35 -8.91 1.47 -7.54
C VAL A 35 -9.15 2.86 -8.13
N LEU A 36 -10.40 3.22 -8.39
CA LEU A 36 -10.76 4.52 -8.96
C LEU A 36 -10.39 5.68 -8.03
N VAL A 37 -10.73 5.57 -6.75
CA VAL A 37 -10.40 6.58 -5.73
C VAL A 37 -8.88 6.71 -5.61
N HIS A 38 -8.15 5.59 -5.51
CA HIS A 38 -6.70 5.61 -5.43
C HIS A 38 -6.06 6.24 -6.68
N ALA A 39 -6.55 5.93 -7.88
CA ALA A 39 -6.06 6.55 -9.11
C ALA A 39 -6.29 8.08 -9.14
N LEU A 40 -7.41 8.56 -8.59
CA LEU A 40 -7.69 9.99 -8.43
C LEU A 40 -6.78 10.64 -7.38
N GLU A 41 -6.51 9.96 -6.27
CA GLU A 41 -5.57 10.44 -5.24
C GLU A 41 -4.16 10.61 -5.82
N VAL A 42 -3.69 9.62 -6.57
CA VAL A 42 -2.40 9.67 -7.30
C VAL A 42 -2.37 10.85 -8.27
N ALA A 43 -3.39 10.97 -9.12
CA ALA A 43 -3.45 12.03 -10.13
C ALA A 43 -3.51 13.45 -9.52
N CYS A 44 -4.13 13.59 -8.35
CA CYS A 44 -4.22 14.85 -7.62
C CYS A 44 -3.05 15.10 -6.66
N GLY A 45 -2.11 14.14 -6.52
CA GLY A 45 -1.03 14.22 -5.54
C GLY A 45 -1.51 14.21 -4.09
N THR A 46 -2.68 13.61 -3.82
CA THR A 46 -3.29 13.49 -2.49
C THR A 46 -3.21 12.07 -1.94
N GLU A 47 -2.24 11.29 -2.41
CA GLU A 47 -1.95 9.95 -1.90
C GLU A 47 -1.76 10.00 -0.38
N GLY A 48 -2.55 9.23 0.36
CA GLY A 48 -2.49 9.23 1.83
C GLY A 48 -3.22 10.39 2.51
N ALA A 49 -3.92 11.25 1.78
CA ALA A 49 -4.85 12.21 2.37
C ALA A 49 -5.98 11.47 3.11
N GLY A 50 -5.88 11.40 4.44
CA GLY A 50 -6.86 10.72 5.28
C GLY A 50 -6.56 9.24 5.57
N LEU A 51 -5.43 8.71 5.11
CA LEU A 51 -4.77 7.64 5.84
C LEU A 51 -4.22 8.29 7.12
N GLN A 52 -4.83 8.00 8.27
CA GLN A 52 -4.06 8.15 9.50
C GLN A 52 -2.89 7.20 9.33
N LYS A 53 -1.68 7.73 9.11
CA LYS A 53 -0.47 6.96 9.35
C LYS A 53 -0.60 6.47 10.78
N GLN A 54 -0.94 5.20 10.94
CA GLN A 54 -0.72 4.54 12.21
C GLN A 54 0.78 4.46 12.33
N ASP A 55 1.31 5.27 13.26
CA ASP A 55 2.68 5.05 13.68
C ASP A 55 2.81 3.62 14.20
N LEU A 56 4.02 3.07 14.08
CA LEU A 56 4.33 1.78 14.67
C LEU A 56 4.72 1.94 16.14
N ASP A 57 4.36 3.06 16.78
CA ASP A 57 4.79 3.37 18.14
C ASP A 57 4.32 2.33 19.16
N TRP A 58 3.18 1.69 18.88
CA TRP A 58 2.64 0.61 19.70
C TRP A 58 3.49 -0.68 19.69
N ILE A 59 4.36 -0.88 18.69
CA ILE A 59 5.27 -2.03 18.61
C ILE A 59 6.68 -1.69 19.12
N ALA A 60 6.98 -0.41 19.31
CA ALA A 60 8.27 0.02 19.81
C ALA A 60 8.45 -0.45 21.26
N GLY A 61 9.54 -1.19 21.52
CA GLY A 61 9.83 -1.73 22.85
C GLY A 61 9.04 -2.99 23.24
N THR A 62 8.17 -3.51 22.37
CA THR A 62 7.48 -4.79 22.59
C THR A 62 8.28 -6.00 22.10
N TRP A 63 9.54 -5.80 21.68
CA TRP A 63 10.40 -6.87 21.19
C TRP A 63 10.69 -7.87 22.31
N VAL A 64 10.49 -9.15 22.00
CA VAL A 64 10.91 -10.27 22.85
C VAL A 64 12.12 -10.90 22.17
N GLU A 65 13.20 -11.09 22.92
CA GLU A 65 14.40 -11.76 22.43
C GLU A 65 14.08 -13.14 21.87
N ASP A 66 14.54 -13.39 20.65
CA ASP A 66 14.34 -14.62 19.89
C ASP A 66 15.66 -15.04 19.26
N GLU A 67 16.17 -16.22 19.67
CA GLU A 67 17.47 -16.71 19.23
C GLU A 67 17.48 -17.11 17.75
N GLU A 68 16.36 -17.62 17.22
CA GLU A 68 16.23 -17.96 15.79
C GLU A 68 16.27 -16.69 14.94
N PHE A 69 15.56 -15.65 15.37
CA PHE A 69 15.61 -14.34 14.73
C PHE A 69 17.03 -13.74 14.77
N ASN A 70 17.72 -13.86 15.92
CA ASN A 70 19.10 -13.38 16.05
C ASN A 70 20.07 -14.14 15.15
N GLN A 71 19.91 -15.45 14.98
CA GLN A 71 20.68 -16.25 14.03
C GLN A 71 20.43 -15.79 12.58
N ALA A 72 19.16 -15.67 12.18
CA ALA A 72 18.77 -15.20 10.85
C ALA A 72 19.32 -13.79 10.56
N GLN A 73 19.28 -12.87 11.54
CA GLN A 73 19.85 -11.53 11.38
C GLN A 73 21.38 -11.53 11.23
N ARG A 74 22.10 -12.42 11.95
CA ARG A 74 23.55 -12.56 11.78
C ARG A 74 23.90 -13.04 10.37
N GLU A 75 23.13 -13.98 9.82
CA GLU A 75 23.30 -14.45 8.45
C GLU A 75 22.95 -13.37 7.43
N GLN A 76 21.81 -12.69 7.59
CA GLN A 76 21.39 -11.59 6.70
C GLN A 76 22.42 -10.46 6.62
N ARG A 77 23.11 -10.14 7.73
CA ARG A 77 24.13 -9.08 7.79
C ARG A 77 25.47 -9.49 7.18
N ARG A 78 25.65 -10.76 6.83
CA ARG A 78 26.87 -11.23 6.18
C ARG A 78 26.91 -10.65 4.77
N VAL A 79 27.87 -9.77 4.52
CA VAL A 79 28.10 -9.22 3.18
C VAL A 79 28.71 -10.33 2.32
N HIS A 80 28.02 -10.67 1.23
CA HIS A 80 28.51 -11.57 0.19
C HIS A 80 29.02 -10.73 -0.99
N PRO A 81 30.36 -10.63 -1.20
CA PRO A 81 30.92 -9.78 -2.24
C PRO A 81 30.47 -10.13 -3.67
N ASP A 82 30.00 -11.35 -3.89
CA ASP A 82 29.50 -11.81 -5.18
C ASP A 82 28.09 -11.25 -5.51
N ASP A 83 27.32 -10.79 -4.53
CA ASP A 83 25.97 -10.24 -4.73
C ASP A 83 25.99 -8.81 -5.30
N TRP A 84 27.16 -8.16 -5.31
CA TRP A 84 27.35 -6.76 -5.70
C TRP A 84 28.12 -6.61 -7.03
N ARG A 85 28.21 -7.68 -7.83
CA ARG A 85 28.74 -7.65 -9.21
C ARG A 85 27.61 -7.55 -10.21
#